data_AF-A0A2R6A957-F1
#
_entry.id   AF-A0A2R6A957-F1
#
_cell.length_a   1.000
_cell.length_b   1.000
_cell.length_c   1.000
_cell.angle_alpha   90.00
_cell.angle_beta   90.00
_cell.angle_gamma   90.00
#
_symmetry.space_group_name_H-M   'P 1'
#
loop_
_entity.id
_entity.type
_entity.pdbx_description
1 polymer ?
#
loop_
_entity_poly.entity_id
_entity_poly.type
_entity_poly.pdbx_seq_one_letter_code
_entity_poly.pdbx_strand_id
1 'polypeptide(L)'
;MLVRTPTVKEVECKTLLHTMNYERGYPEYTINLYRGCLHACVYCYAPSLIQDEREWGEYVDVKVNAPEVLRKELRKVKKGVVFLSSASDPYQAVEAKYKVTRR
;
A
#
# COMPACT_ATOMS: atom_id res chain seq x y z
N MET A 1 23.11 -19.18 4.18
CA MET A 1 21.87 -18.38 4.17
C MET A 1 21.09 -18.75 2.92
N LEU A 2 19.94 -19.41 3.06
CA LEU A 2 19.05 -19.64 1.92
C LEU A 2 18.39 -18.31 1.58
N VAL A 3 18.68 -17.74 0.41
CA VAL A 3 17.94 -16.57 -0.10
C VAL A 3 16.56 -17.07 -0.52
N ARG A 4 15.56 -16.90 0.35
CA ARG A 4 14.18 -17.25 0.02
C ARG A 4 13.65 -16.27 -1.01
N THR A 5 13.04 -16.79 -2.07
CA THR A 5 12.37 -15.95 -3.06
C THR A 5 11.09 -15.39 -2.44
N PRO A 6 10.88 -14.06 -2.44
CA PRO A 6 9.69 -13.47 -1.86
C PRO A 6 8.43 -13.85 -2.64
N THR A 7 7.32 -14.03 -1.93
CA THR A 7 6.01 -14.32 -2.50
C THR A 7 5.37 -13.03 -3.00
N VAL A 8 5.13 -12.93 -4.30
CA VAL A 8 4.41 -11.80 -4.92
C VAL A 8 3.04 -12.29 -5.38
N LYS A 9 1.97 -11.70 -4.85
CA LYS A 9 0.59 -12.07 -5.20
C LYS A 9 -0.18 -10.89 -5.77
N GLU A 10 -0.88 -11.09 -6.88
CA GLU A 10 -1.86 -10.12 -7.37
C GLU A 10 -3.17 -10.28 -6.59
N VAL A 11 -3.72 -9.18 -6.11
CA VAL A 11 -4.99 -9.15 -5.36
C VAL A 11 -5.88 -8.01 -5.85
N GLU A 12 -7.17 -8.14 -5.58
CA GLU A 12 -8.13 -7.06 -5.76
C GLU A 12 -8.51 -6.44 -4.41
N CYS A 13 -8.66 -5.12 -4.39
CA CYS A 13 -9.21 -4.39 -3.26
C CYS A 13 -10.63 -3.86 -3.56
N LYS A 14 -11.44 -3.74 -2.51
CA LYS A 14 -12.77 -3.10 -2.58
C LYS A 14 -12.71 -1.60 -2.31
N THR A 15 -11.77 -1.20 -1.46
CA THR A 15 -11.50 0.19 -1.07
C THR A 15 -10.01 0.46 -1.12
N LEU A 16 -9.63 1.69 -1.48
CA LEU A 16 -8.21 2.10 -1.51
C LEU A 16 -7.96 3.36 -0.69
N LEU A 17 -8.86 4.34 -0.77
CA LEU A 17 -8.72 5.64 -0.13
C LEU A 17 -9.29 5.62 1.29
N HIS A 18 -8.43 5.80 2.29
CA HIS A 18 -8.82 5.87 3.70
C HIS A 18 -8.63 7.28 4.24
N THR A 19 -9.64 7.83 4.90
CA THR A 19 -9.56 9.15 5.56
C THR A 19 -8.66 9.08 6.79
N MET A 20 -7.77 10.05 6.91
CA MET A 20 -6.95 10.27 8.10
C MET A 20 -7.56 11.42 8.91
N ASN A 21 -7.62 11.28 10.24
CA ASN A 21 -8.25 12.28 11.12
C ASN A 21 -7.19 12.97 11.99
N TYR A 22 -6.48 13.94 11.42
CA TYR A 22 -5.46 14.74 12.13
C TYR A 22 -5.91 16.17 12.44
N GLU A 23 -7.19 16.50 12.23
CA GLU A 23 -7.78 17.80 12.59
C GLU A 23 -7.03 19.03 12.04
N ARG A 24 -6.33 18.91 10.90
CA ARG A 24 -5.51 19.98 10.30
C ARG A 24 -6.30 21.04 9.50
N GLY A 25 -7.63 21.02 9.59
CA GLY A 25 -8.51 21.96 8.87
C GLY A 25 -8.72 21.63 7.37
N TYR A 26 -8.14 20.54 6.86
CA TYR A 26 -8.39 20.03 5.51
C TYR A 26 -8.45 18.48 5.52
N PRO A 27 -9.12 17.85 4.54
CA PRO A 27 -9.16 16.40 4.44
C PRO A 27 -7.78 15.82 4.13
N GLU A 28 -7.41 14.76 4.85
CA GLU A 28 -6.22 13.96 4.60
C GLU A 28 -6.63 12.52 4.32
N TYR A 29 -5.91 11.88 3.41
CA TYR A 29 -6.17 10.51 3.02
C TYR A 29 -4.88 9.71 2.99
N THR A 30 -4.97 8.39 3.13
CA THR A 30 -3.88 7.46 2.84
C THR A 30 -4.33 6.44 1.81
N ILE A 31 -3.40 6.05 0.94
CA ILE A 31 -3.58 4.91 0.03
C ILE A 31 -2.40 3.95 0.18
N ASN A 32 -2.69 2.66 0.27
CA ASN A 32 -1.67 1.62 0.29
C ASN A 32 -1.90 0.71 -0.92
N LEU A 33 -1.04 0.83 -1.94
CA LEU A 33 -1.12 0.05 -3.18
C LEU A 33 -0.62 -1.38 -3.01
N TYR A 34 0.23 -1.58 -2.00
CA TYR A 34 0.87 -2.84 -1.66
C TYR A 34 0.55 -3.20 -0.20
N ARG A 35 0.44 -4.51 0.07
CA ARG A 35 0.40 -5.06 1.44
C ARG A 35 1.62 -5.96 1.61
N GLY A 36 2.38 -5.78 2.69
CA GLY A 36 3.72 -6.36 2.80
C GLY A 36 4.79 -5.45 2.18
N CYS A 37 6.05 -5.71 2.51
CA CYS A 37 7.18 -4.94 2.00
C CYS A 37 8.43 -5.82 1.90
N LEU A 38 9.05 -5.88 0.72
CA LEU A 38 10.25 -6.68 0.46
C LEU A 38 11.56 -6.01 0.92
N HIS A 39 11.51 -4.78 1.43
CA HIS A 39 12.69 -4.13 1.98
C HIS A 39 13.15 -4.77 3.30
N ALA A 40 12.21 -5.36 4.06
CA ALA A 40 12.50 -6.06 5.32
C ALA A 40 13.31 -5.22 6.35
N CYS A 41 13.03 -3.91 6.48
CA CYS A 41 13.75 -3.08 7.46
C CYS A 41 13.57 -3.64 8.88
N VAL A 42 14.67 -3.84 9.61
CA VAL A 42 14.66 -4.33 11.00
C VAL A 42 13.92 -3.39 11.96
N TYR A 43 13.79 -2.12 11.61
CA TYR A 43 13.12 -1.07 12.38
C TYR A 43 11.71 -0.75 11.84
N CYS A 44 11.15 -1.56 10.93
CA CYS A 44 9.87 -1.24 10.33
C CYS A 44 8.73 -1.32 11.35
N TYR A 45 7.90 -0.28 11.41
CA TYR A 45 6.70 -0.24 12.27
C TYR A 45 5.48 -0.92 11.62
N ALA A 46 5.47 -1.04 10.29
CA ALA A 46 4.31 -1.52 9.54
C ALA A 46 3.83 -2.94 9.90
N PRO A 47 4.69 -3.93 10.27
CA PRO A 47 4.23 -5.26 10.69
C PRO A 47 3.21 -5.20 11.83
N SER A 48 3.45 -4.35 12.82
CA SER A 48 2.58 -4.18 13.99
C SER A 48 1.24 -3.55 13.64
N LEU A 49 1.16 -2.78 12.55
CA LEU A 49 -0.09 -2.20 12.05
C LEU A 49 -0.87 -3.17 11.16
N ILE A 50 -0.18 -3.91 10.31
CA ILE A 50 -0.79 -4.82 9.32
C ILE A 50 -1.30 -6.11 9.98
N GLN A 51 -0.58 -6.59 11.01
CA GLN A 51 -0.87 -7.84 11.73
C GLN A 51 -1.12 -9.01 10.77
N ASP A 52 -0.20 -9.22 9.83
CA ASP A 52 -0.22 -10.37 8.93
C ASP A 52 0.56 -11.53 9.57
N GLU A 53 0.11 -12.75 9.36
CA GLU A 53 0.76 -13.96 9.89
C GLU A 53 2.02 -14.34 9.09
N ARG A 54 2.17 -13.84 7.87
CA ARG A 54 3.35 -14.09 7.02
C ARG A 54 4.58 -13.34 7.53
N GLU A 55 5.75 -13.94 7.31
CA GLU A 55 7.05 -13.37 7.69
C GLU A 55 7.30 -12.03 6.97
N TRP A 56 7.57 -10.97 7.74
CA TRP A 56 7.82 -9.64 7.17
C TRP A 56 9.09 -9.63 6.33
N GLY A 57 9.04 -9.05 5.13
CA GLY A 57 10.13 -9.10 4.17
C GLY A 57 9.99 -10.20 3.12
N GLU A 58 9.15 -11.22 3.36
CA GLU A 58 9.03 -12.37 2.46
C GLU A 58 7.79 -12.33 1.54
N TYR A 59 6.96 -11.28 1.62
CA TYR A 59 5.77 -11.17 0.79
C TYR A 59 5.42 -9.74 0.38
N VAL A 60 4.73 -9.65 -0.76
CA VAL A 60 4.01 -8.45 -1.18
C VAL A 60 2.75 -8.83 -1.96
N ASP A 61 1.60 -8.33 -1.53
CA ASP A 61 0.36 -8.38 -2.29
C ASP A 61 0.22 -7.07 -3.08
N VAL A 62 -0.01 -7.18 -4.39
CA VAL A 62 -0.15 -6.07 -5.33
C VAL A 62 -1.62 -5.86 -5.64
N LYS A 63 -2.17 -4.69 -5.28
CA LYS A 63 -3.56 -4.35 -5.58
C LYS A 63 -3.70 -3.91 -7.04
N VAL A 64 -3.82 -4.87 -7.96
CA VAL A 64 -3.76 -4.61 -9.41
C VAL A 64 -4.93 -3.77 -9.94
N ASN A 65 -6.06 -3.77 -9.23
CA ASN A 65 -7.26 -2.99 -9.52
C ASN A 65 -7.31 -1.63 -8.78
N ALA A 66 -6.24 -1.25 -8.07
CA ALA A 66 -6.20 -0.03 -7.26
C ALA A 66 -6.51 1.26 -8.06
N PRO A 67 -5.97 1.48 -9.28
CA PRO A 67 -6.30 2.68 -10.06
C PRO A 67 -7.79 2.79 -10.41
N GLU A 68 -8.44 1.67 -10.72
CA GLU A 68 -9.86 1.61 -11.06
C GLU A 68 -10.74 1.90 -9.84
N VAL A 69 -10.37 1.37 -8.67
CA VAL A 69 -11.04 1.63 -7.39
C VAL A 69 -10.89 3.11 -7.01
N LEU A 70 -9.67 3.64 -7.08
CA LEU A 70 -9.38 5.03 -6.73
C LEU A 70 -10.20 6.01 -7.57
N ARG A 71 -10.29 5.80 -8.90
CA ARG A 71 -11.12 6.65 -9.78
C ARG A 71 -12.59 6.71 -9.37
N LYS A 72 -13.13 5.60 -8.83
CA LYS A 72 -14.52 5.55 -8.34
C LYS A 72 -14.66 6.28 -7.01
N GLU A 73 -13.70 6.12 -6.10
CA GLU A 73 -13.71 6.74 -4.78
C GLU A 73 -13.50 8.26 -4.84
N LEU A 74 -12.61 8.74 -5.72
CA LEU A 74 -12.32 10.17 -5.89
C LEU A 74 -13.55 11.01 -6.28
N ARG A 75 -14.58 10.40 -6.87
CA ARG A 75 -15.85 11.09 -7.21
C ARG A 75 -16.69 11.43 -5.97
N LYS A 76 -16.43 10.79 -4.84
CA LYS A 76 -17.25 10.86 -3.62
C LYS A 76 -16.57 11.61 -2.48
N VAL A 77 -15.30 11.97 -2.64
CA VAL A 77 -14.50 12.59 -1.59
C VAL A 77 -14.16 14.05 -1.89
N LYS A 78 -13.85 14.81 -0.85
CA LYS A 78 -13.39 16.19 -0.99
C LYS A 78 -11.92 16.19 -1.45
N LYS A 79 -11.50 17.27 -2.12
CA LYS A 79 -10.08 17.48 -2.41
C LYS A 79 -9.30 17.59 -1.09
N GLY A 80 -8.12 16.99 -1.05
CA GLY A 80 -7.30 16.90 0.15
C GLY A 80 -5.89 16.41 -0.18
N VAL A 81 -5.10 16.22 0.88
CA VAL A 81 -3.74 15.69 0.75
C VAL A 81 -3.79 14.17 0.84
N VAL A 82 -2.99 13.49 0.00
CA VAL A 82 -2.91 12.03 -0.02
C VAL A 82 -1.52 11.60 0.40
N PHE A 83 -1.43 10.89 1.52
CA PHE A 83 -0.25 10.16 1.92
C PHE A 83 -0.17 8.86 1.12
N LEU A 84 0.87 8.75 0.29
CA LEU A 84 1.11 7.56 -0.50
C LEU A 84 1.89 6.56 0.35
N SER A 85 1.19 5.51 0.80
CA SER A 85 1.71 4.31 1.44
C SER A 85 2.16 4.44 2.89
N SER A 86 1.20 4.42 3.82
CA SER A 86 1.42 4.47 5.29
C SER A 86 1.79 3.13 5.93
N ALA A 87 1.69 2.02 5.21
CA ALA A 87 1.92 0.68 5.77
C ALA A 87 2.77 -0.21 4.85
N SER A 88 3.34 0.35 3.78
CA SER A 88 4.23 -0.34 2.85
C SER A 88 5.11 0.70 2.16
N ASP A 89 6.06 0.25 1.33
CA ASP A 89 6.75 1.14 0.39
C ASP A 89 6.04 1.11 -0.98
N PRO A 90 5.72 2.28 -1.58
CA PRO A 90 5.01 2.35 -2.87
C PRO A 90 5.91 2.09 -4.08
N TYR A 91 7.23 2.12 -3.91
CA TYR A 91 8.24 2.02 -4.96
C TYR A 91 9.20 0.85 -4.74
N GLN A 92 8.69 -0.23 -4.15
CA GLN A 92 9.40 -1.51 -4.05
C GLN A 92 9.85 -2.00 -5.42
N ALA A 93 10.81 -2.93 -5.48
CA ALA A 93 11.31 -3.51 -6.73
C ALA A 93 10.20 -4.03 -7.66
N VAL A 94 9.09 -4.55 -7.09
CA VAL A 94 7.93 -5.01 -7.86
C VAL A 94 7.24 -3.89 -8.66
N GLU A 95 7.31 -2.63 -8.21
CA GLU A 95 6.73 -1.48 -8.92
C GLU A 95 7.37 -1.25 -10.29
N ALA A 96 8.63 -1.68 -10.50
CA ALA A 96 9.26 -1.63 -11.82
C ALA A 96 8.49 -2.45 -12.87
N LYS A 97 7.84 -3.54 -12.43
CA LYS A 97 6.97 -4.39 -13.25
C LYS A 97 5.53 -3.89 -13.25
N TYR A 98 4.93 -3.70 -12.07
CA TYR A 98 3.48 -3.47 -11.96
C TYR A 98 3.05 -2.03 -12.25
N LYS A 99 3.93 -1.05 -11.97
CA LYS A 99 3.72 0.37 -12.27
C LYS A 99 2.37 0.90 -11.77
N VAL A 100 1.89 0.42 -10.61
CA VAL A 100 0.55 0.76 -10.10
C VAL A 100 0.49 2.24 -9.73
N THR A 101 1.60 2.83 -9.27
CA THR A 101 1.71 4.27 -8.96
C THR A 101 1.70 5.17 -10.21
N ARG A 102 1.77 4.59 -11.42
CA ARG A 102 1.87 5.29 -12.70
C ARG A 102 0.63 5.14 -13.58
N ARG A 103 -0.44 4.55 -13.05
CA ARG A 103 -1.70 4.25 -13.74
C ARG A 103 -2.85 5.14 -13.32
#